data_AF-A0ABD3ST54-F1
#
_entry.id   AF-A0ABD3ST54-F1
#
_cell.length_a   1.000
_cell.length_b   1.000
_cell.length_c   1.000
_cell.angle_alpha   90.00
_cell.angle_beta   90.00
_cell.angle_gamma   90.00
#
_symmetry.space_group_name_H-M   'P 1'
#
loop_
_entity.id
_entity.type
_entity.pdbx_description
1 polymer ?
#
loop_
_entity_poly.entity_id
_entity_poly.type
_entity_poly.pdbx_seq_one_letter_code
_entity_poly.pdbx_strand_id
1 'polypeptide(L)'
;MVKFGRHLQFYLEGDVQSSPDGGGSEPFIVPYTDIRECIGMSQTQFVRAWQTSLRAASDDYAHRVRKLWEMIFDDLFRSSDAAERQCRGLTFDRAVSLYASTLDEGRSRDLFATIKRIHSAASMNVEAFRKLVKKFDKCAIARGDDMLTSTLIPQLYSAPLMAYPTLEGHIETLRDSMAVEDDEEEIDGVDDDSIMHSIRRKTAFVTKDSADVRRRADELSWLHDMLAGVPSGEIPRLVAHRGFHCPRDNSGKRPLENSLSAYESAWSAGIHLCECDVALTKDEKLVLAHDEDFSRLALDPSTASSRKKVGDLTMKEIISLTFKSGSRPPLLLDVLRSAQAIGGFARLVIEIKPGNQVACAALINLFRQHPDLIERCAVIMSFDAYTMHKLKCGLNELDAWLDTHYGSRSDSPDSVLSFEDEHGRFVSFRPKLPNILLLTVLRESTRKQHHQLPVSVSDLSPVHSWLRPEDKPSLDGVYLQYQPEMLQLEGIAAMQALSKEYLVGVWARHGDPDDIVTASRLMKECGVSFVNTDLPRTFAGKQLA
;
A
#
# COMPACT_ATOMS: atom_id res chain seq x y z
N MET A 1 -34.12 -28.34 16.98
CA MET A 1 -32.68 -28.69 17.13
C MET A 1 -32.02 -28.57 15.76
N VAL A 2 -31.22 -27.52 15.51
CA VAL A 2 -30.69 -27.21 14.16
C VAL A 2 -29.22 -27.61 14.07
N LYS A 3 -28.90 -28.51 13.12
CA LYS A 3 -27.55 -29.06 12.87
C LYS A 3 -26.63 -28.01 12.22
N PHE A 4 -25.42 -27.84 12.75
CA PHE A 4 -24.32 -27.22 12.04
C PHE A 4 -23.83 -28.18 10.93
N GLY A 5 -23.15 -27.67 9.89
CA GLY A 5 -22.51 -28.55 8.91
C GLY A 5 -21.45 -29.41 9.59
N ARG A 6 -21.30 -30.68 9.18
CA ARG A 6 -20.39 -31.68 9.81
C ARG A 6 -18.97 -31.15 10.08
N HIS A 7 -18.45 -30.25 9.24
CA HIS A 7 -17.14 -29.63 9.43
C HIS A 7 -17.01 -28.80 10.70
N LEU A 8 -18.07 -28.19 11.23
CA LEU A 8 -18.03 -27.44 12.50
C LEU A 8 -18.34 -28.32 13.71
N GLN A 9 -19.03 -29.44 13.50
CA GLN A 9 -19.42 -30.36 14.57
C GLN A 9 -18.22 -31.21 15.02
N PHE A 10 -17.31 -31.56 14.10
CA PHE A 10 -16.05 -32.24 14.39
C PHE A 10 -15.07 -31.41 15.24
N TYR A 11 -15.19 -30.07 15.25
CA TYR A 11 -14.28 -29.18 15.98
C TYR A 11 -14.90 -28.51 17.21
N LEU A 12 -16.19 -28.75 17.48
CA LEU A 12 -16.86 -28.36 18.73
C LEU A 12 -16.72 -29.44 19.81
N GLU A 13 -16.42 -30.67 19.39
CA GLU A 13 -16.05 -31.81 20.23
C GLU A 13 -14.57 -32.12 19.94
N GLY A 14 -13.68 -31.18 20.21
CA GLY A 14 -12.24 -31.43 20.15
C GLY A 14 -11.83 -32.29 21.34
N ASP A 15 -11.33 -33.49 21.07
CA ASP A 15 -10.91 -34.48 22.04
C ASP A 15 -10.08 -33.89 23.19
N VAL A 16 -10.57 -34.08 24.42
CA VAL A 16 -9.75 -34.07 25.63
C VAL A 16 -8.90 -35.34 25.60
N GLN A 17 -7.86 -35.36 24.76
CA GLN A 17 -6.78 -36.32 24.95
C GLN A 17 -5.85 -35.76 26.04
N SER A 18 -6.09 -36.23 27.25
CA SER A 18 -5.18 -36.12 28.38
C SER A 18 -3.85 -36.81 28.06
N SER A 19 -2.86 -36.04 27.62
CA SER A 19 -1.46 -36.47 27.65
C SER A 19 -1.02 -36.56 29.13
N PRO A 20 -0.33 -37.63 29.57
CA PRO A 20 0.04 -37.80 30.98
C PRO A 20 1.09 -36.80 31.48
N ASP A 21 1.75 -36.06 30.58
CA ASP A 21 2.74 -35.04 30.92
C ASP A 21 2.13 -33.65 30.72
N GLY A 22 1.85 -32.97 31.84
CA GLY A 22 1.15 -31.69 31.94
C GLY A 22 1.89 -30.47 31.37
N GLY A 23 2.22 -30.49 30.08
CA GLY A 23 2.86 -29.39 29.35
C GLY A 23 2.17 -28.96 28.05
N GLY A 24 1.08 -29.63 27.63
CA GLY A 24 0.34 -29.25 26.43
C GLY A 24 -0.61 -28.09 26.69
N SER A 25 -0.25 -26.87 26.30
CA SER A 25 -1.17 -25.72 26.27
C SER A 25 -2.40 -26.06 25.43
N GLU A 26 -3.58 -26.15 26.05
CA GLU A 26 -4.86 -26.31 25.36
C GLU A 26 -5.02 -25.29 24.21
N PRO A 27 -5.62 -25.68 23.07
CA PRO A 27 -5.93 -24.75 22.01
C PRO A 27 -6.96 -23.72 22.50
N PHE A 28 -6.58 -22.44 22.51
CA PHE A 28 -7.47 -21.36 22.96
C PHE A 28 -8.52 -21.04 21.91
N ILE A 29 -9.72 -21.54 22.16
CA ILE A 29 -10.92 -21.32 21.38
C ILE A 29 -11.96 -20.76 22.36
N VAL A 30 -12.52 -19.59 22.06
CA VAL A 30 -13.53 -18.96 22.92
C VAL A 30 -14.70 -19.94 23.15
N PRO A 31 -15.21 -20.11 24.39
CA PRO A 31 -16.35 -21.00 24.65
C PRO A 31 -17.63 -20.48 23.96
N TYR A 32 -17.87 -20.97 22.75
CA TYR A 32 -18.91 -20.48 21.84
C TYR A 32 -20.33 -20.89 22.22
N THR A 33 -20.47 -21.89 23.09
CA THR A 33 -21.75 -22.36 23.64
C THR A 33 -22.51 -21.20 24.29
N ASP A 34 -21.80 -20.34 25.02
CA ASP A 34 -22.38 -19.30 25.88
C ASP A 34 -22.93 -18.13 25.04
N ILE A 35 -22.22 -17.76 23.96
CA ILE A 35 -22.68 -16.72 23.02
C ILE A 35 -23.83 -17.25 22.15
N ARG A 36 -23.78 -18.54 21.80
CA ARG A 36 -24.80 -19.20 20.99
C ARG A 36 -26.14 -19.29 21.73
N GLU A 37 -26.13 -19.53 23.04
CA GLU A 37 -27.34 -19.59 23.86
C GLU A 37 -28.03 -18.22 23.98
N CYS A 38 -27.27 -17.14 23.85
CA CYS A 38 -27.81 -15.79 23.78
C CYS A 38 -28.57 -15.50 22.46
N ILE A 39 -28.43 -16.35 21.42
CA ILE A 39 -29.16 -16.21 20.15
C ILE A 39 -30.62 -16.60 20.35
N GLY A 40 -31.45 -15.60 20.67
CA GLY A 40 -32.89 -15.75 20.89
C GLY A 40 -33.40 -15.19 22.22
N MET A 41 -32.52 -14.66 23.07
CA MET A 41 -32.90 -14.04 24.35
C MET A 41 -33.18 -12.54 24.19
N SER A 42 -32.15 -11.72 23.97
CA SER A 42 -32.28 -10.29 23.63
C SER A 42 -31.08 -9.80 22.84
N GLN A 43 -31.29 -8.83 21.94
CA GLN A 43 -30.23 -8.19 21.14
C GLN A 43 -29.11 -7.65 22.04
N THR A 44 -29.45 -6.98 23.14
CA THR A 44 -28.48 -6.40 24.08
C THR A 44 -27.61 -7.46 24.76
N GLN A 45 -28.18 -8.60 25.14
CA GLN A 45 -27.41 -9.70 25.75
C GLN A 45 -26.46 -10.35 24.73
N PHE A 46 -26.93 -10.58 23.51
CA PHE A 46 -26.08 -11.12 22.44
C PHE A 46 -24.91 -10.17 22.13
N VAL A 47 -25.19 -8.86 21.95
CA VAL A 47 -24.15 -7.84 21.71
C VAL A 47 -23.13 -7.84 22.84
N ARG A 48 -23.58 -7.81 24.10
CA ARG A 48 -22.68 -7.81 25.27
C ARG A 48 -21.82 -9.08 25.33
N ALA A 49 -22.42 -10.26 25.15
CA ALA A 49 -21.70 -11.53 25.17
C ALA A 49 -20.65 -11.57 24.04
N TRP A 50 -21.06 -11.21 22.82
CA TRP A 50 -20.19 -11.16 21.65
C TRP A 50 -19.00 -10.19 21.85
N GLN A 51 -19.25 -8.98 22.35
CA GLN A 51 -18.19 -7.98 22.59
C GLN A 51 -17.25 -8.36 23.74
N THR A 52 -17.76 -8.99 24.80
CA THR A 52 -16.91 -9.49 25.89
C THR A 52 -16.02 -10.62 25.40
N SER A 53 -16.56 -11.54 24.62
CA SER A 53 -15.80 -12.63 24.00
C SER A 53 -14.78 -12.14 22.98
N LEU A 54 -15.13 -11.15 22.15
CA LEU A 54 -14.18 -10.55 21.20
C LEU A 54 -13.00 -9.90 21.93
N ARG A 55 -13.27 -9.18 23.03
CA ARG A 55 -12.22 -8.60 23.88
C ARG A 55 -11.33 -9.67 24.48
N ALA A 56 -11.91 -10.69 25.11
CA ALA A 56 -11.15 -11.80 25.66
C ALA A 56 -10.26 -12.50 24.61
N ALA A 57 -10.80 -12.73 23.40
CA ALA A 57 -10.04 -13.34 22.31
C ALA A 57 -8.91 -12.44 21.81
N SER A 58 -9.16 -11.13 21.75
CA SER A 58 -8.17 -10.15 21.33
C SER A 58 -7.06 -9.97 22.36
N ASP A 59 -7.40 -9.99 23.64
CA ASP A 59 -6.46 -9.88 24.75
C ASP A 59 -5.55 -11.12 24.83
N ASP A 60 -6.12 -12.32 24.68
CA ASP A 60 -5.35 -13.58 24.63
C ASP A 60 -4.44 -13.62 23.40
N TYR A 61 -4.94 -13.27 22.22
CA TYR A 61 -4.10 -13.17 21.01
C TYR A 61 -2.94 -12.18 21.20
N ALA A 62 -3.23 -10.97 21.68
CA ALA A 62 -2.20 -9.97 21.94
C ALA A 62 -1.19 -10.42 22.99
N HIS A 63 -1.63 -11.16 24.01
CA HIS A 63 -0.76 -11.77 25.02
C HIS A 63 0.15 -12.83 24.40
N ARG A 64 -0.39 -13.75 23.60
CA ARG A 64 0.37 -14.82 22.95
C ARG A 64 1.37 -14.28 21.93
N VAL A 65 0.97 -13.32 21.11
CA VAL A 65 1.89 -12.65 20.16
C VAL A 65 3.00 -11.91 20.92
N ARG A 66 2.69 -11.25 22.03
CA ARG A 66 3.72 -10.62 22.88
C ARG A 66 4.69 -11.65 23.45
N LYS A 67 4.17 -12.75 24.01
CA LYS A 67 4.99 -13.85 24.56
C LYS A 67 5.86 -14.52 23.51
N LEU A 68 5.32 -14.70 22.31
CA LEU A 68 6.05 -15.17 21.14
C LEU A 68 7.24 -14.26 20.83
N TRP A 69 7.04 -12.94 20.77
CA TRP A 69 8.12 -12.00 20.49
C TRP A 69 9.12 -11.91 21.64
N GLU A 70 8.67 -11.89 22.90
CA GLU A 70 9.55 -11.97 24.08
C GLU A 70 10.47 -13.19 24.00
N MET A 71 9.91 -14.36 23.68
CA MET A 71 10.68 -15.60 23.50
C MET A 71 11.71 -15.50 22.36
N ILE A 72 11.29 -15.05 21.16
CA ILE A 72 12.19 -14.91 20.01
C ILE A 72 13.37 -14.00 20.35
N PHE A 73 13.11 -12.84 20.95
CA PHE A 73 14.17 -11.88 21.27
C PHE A 73 15.04 -12.36 22.44
N ASP A 74 14.47 -13.00 23.47
CA ASP A 74 15.25 -13.55 24.58
C ASP A 74 16.19 -14.67 24.12
N ASP A 75 15.72 -15.54 23.24
CA ASP A 75 16.50 -16.63 22.65
C ASP A 75 17.65 -16.09 21.78
N LEU A 76 17.36 -15.14 20.89
CA LEU A 76 18.37 -14.46 20.07
C LEU A 76 19.40 -13.70 20.92
N PHE A 77 18.97 -13.11 22.03
CA PHE A 77 19.86 -12.37 22.93
C PHE A 77 20.78 -13.31 23.72
N ARG A 78 20.30 -14.51 24.07
CA ARG A 78 21.07 -15.53 24.80
C ARG A 78 22.03 -16.32 23.92
N SER A 79 21.76 -16.45 22.62
CA SER A 79 22.62 -17.19 21.68
C SER A 79 23.80 -16.37 21.14
N SER A 80 23.74 -15.03 21.24
CA SER A 80 24.80 -14.12 20.79
C SER A 80 25.81 -13.86 21.90
N ASP A 81 26.94 -14.59 21.91
CA ASP A 81 28.08 -14.31 22.81
C ASP A 81 28.85 -13.04 22.39
N ALA A 82 28.50 -12.45 21.24
CA ALA A 82 29.09 -11.23 20.71
C ALA A 82 28.02 -10.32 20.08
N ALA A 83 27.73 -9.25 20.83
CA ALA A 83 27.07 -8.01 20.43
C ALA A 83 25.55 -7.90 20.62
N GLU A 84 25.21 -7.38 21.80
CA GLU A 84 24.03 -6.54 22.13
C GLU A 84 23.61 -5.49 21.06
N ARG A 85 24.44 -5.25 20.03
CA ARG A 85 24.24 -4.29 18.94
C ARG A 85 23.49 -4.86 17.73
N GLN A 86 23.52 -6.17 17.47
CA GLN A 86 22.90 -6.76 16.27
C GLN A 86 21.38 -6.96 16.40
N CYS A 87 20.88 -7.16 17.63
CA CYS A 87 19.47 -7.44 17.89
C CYS A 87 18.61 -6.20 18.21
N ARG A 88 19.22 -5.05 18.50
CA ARG A 88 18.48 -3.83 18.86
C ARG A 88 17.88 -3.17 17.62
N GLY A 89 16.55 -3.05 17.58
CA GLY A 89 15.83 -2.39 16.49
C GLY A 89 15.53 -3.29 15.28
N LEU A 90 15.72 -4.61 15.41
CA LEU A 90 15.30 -5.56 14.37
C LEU A 90 13.79 -5.49 14.15
N THR A 91 13.39 -5.51 12.89
CA THR A 91 11.98 -5.75 12.52
C THR A 91 11.59 -7.19 12.82
N PHE A 92 10.30 -7.45 12.98
CA PHE A 92 9.77 -8.79 13.24
C PHE A 92 10.17 -9.80 12.16
N ASP A 93 10.15 -9.42 10.87
CA ASP A 93 10.58 -10.28 9.77
C ASP A 93 12.06 -10.67 9.92
N ARG A 94 12.93 -9.68 10.19
CA ARG A 94 14.37 -9.93 10.36
C ARG A 94 14.67 -10.74 11.61
N ALA A 95 13.92 -10.55 12.68
CA ALA A 95 14.05 -11.35 13.89
C ALA A 95 13.71 -12.83 13.62
N VAL A 96 12.63 -13.11 12.87
CA VAL A 96 12.26 -14.49 12.50
C VAL A 96 13.30 -15.13 11.57
N SER A 97 13.75 -14.42 10.53
CA SER A 97 14.82 -14.93 9.65
C SER A 97 16.11 -15.20 10.41
N LEU A 98 16.49 -14.28 11.31
CA LEU A 98 17.69 -14.44 12.13
C LEU A 98 17.55 -15.64 13.07
N TYR A 99 16.40 -15.78 13.74
CA TYR A 99 16.09 -16.92 14.60
C TYR A 99 16.27 -18.23 13.85
N ALA A 100 15.65 -18.33 12.66
CA ALA A 100 15.74 -19.51 11.82
C ALA A 100 17.18 -19.86 11.40
N SER A 101 18.01 -18.85 11.13
CA SER A 101 19.40 -19.04 10.69
C SER A 101 20.41 -19.26 11.83
N THR A 102 20.08 -18.89 13.06
CA THR A 102 21.04 -18.86 14.18
C THR A 102 20.75 -19.90 15.25
N LEU A 103 19.48 -20.25 15.46
CA LEU A 103 19.08 -21.25 16.44
C LEU A 103 19.01 -22.62 15.77
N ASP A 104 19.10 -23.67 16.60
CA ASP A 104 19.04 -25.04 16.10
C ASP A 104 17.67 -25.36 15.48
N GLU A 105 17.68 -26.32 14.55
CA GLU A 105 16.50 -26.67 13.77
C GLU A 105 15.30 -27.04 14.65
N GLY A 106 15.52 -27.72 15.78
CA GLY A 106 14.46 -28.10 16.73
C GLY A 106 13.68 -26.89 17.24
N ARG A 107 14.38 -25.83 17.66
CA ARG A 107 13.76 -24.58 18.11
C ARG A 107 13.03 -23.85 16.99
N SER A 108 13.57 -23.88 15.77
CA SER A 108 12.91 -23.32 14.59
C SER A 108 11.60 -24.07 14.27
N ARG A 109 11.57 -25.40 14.42
CA ARG A 109 10.34 -26.21 14.27
C ARG A 109 9.31 -25.88 15.37
N ASP A 110 9.75 -25.73 16.61
CA ASP A 110 8.89 -25.36 17.74
C ASP A 110 8.29 -23.96 17.58
N LEU A 111 9.09 -23.01 17.09
CA LEU A 111 8.65 -21.67 16.75
C LEU A 111 7.60 -21.71 15.63
N PHE A 112 7.87 -22.43 14.53
CA PHE A 112 6.93 -22.63 13.43
C PHE A 112 5.59 -23.21 13.92
N ALA A 113 5.63 -24.27 14.73
CA ALA A 113 4.44 -24.88 15.30
C ALA A 113 3.67 -23.92 16.22
N THR A 114 4.36 -23.05 16.94
CA THR A 114 3.76 -22.06 17.83
C THR A 114 3.07 -20.94 17.06
N ILE A 115 3.72 -20.37 16.04
CA ILE A 115 3.12 -19.33 15.18
C ILE A 115 1.90 -19.89 14.46
N LYS A 116 1.99 -21.11 13.90
CA LYS A 116 0.87 -21.78 13.21
C LYS A 116 -0.34 -21.99 14.14
N ARG A 117 -0.11 -22.37 15.41
CA ARG A 117 -1.19 -22.51 16.41
C ARG A 117 -1.87 -21.18 16.72
N ILE A 118 -1.10 -20.11 16.93
CA ILE A 118 -1.65 -18.76 17.21
C ILE A 118 -2.46 -18.26 16.02
N HIS A 119 -1.89 -18.37 14.81
CA HIS A 119 -2.56 -18.00 13.55
C HIS A 119 -3.87 -18.77 13.37
N SER A 120 -3.84 -20.10 13.47
CA SER A 120 -5.02 -20.94 13.29
C SER A 120 -6.10 -20.62 14.31
N ALA A 121 -5.75 -20.48 15.59
CA ALA A 121 -6.71 -20.13 16.64
C ALA A 121 -7.37 -18.77 16.40
N ALA A 122 -6.58 -17.77 15.98
CA ALA A 122 -7.10 -16.44 15.67
C ALA A 122 -8.03 -16.44 14.44
N SER A 123 -7.62 -17.11 13.36
CA SER A 123 -8.43 -17.29 12.15
C SER A 123 -9.77 -17.98 12.47
N MET A 124 -9.73 -19.04 13.28
CA MET A 124 -10.92 -19.74 13.76
C MET A 124 -11.85 -18.84 14.57
N ASN A 125 -11.30 -18.04 15.48
CA ASN A 125 -12.05 -17.10 16.29
C ASN A 125 -12.75 -16.03 15.43
N VAL A 126 -12.05 -15.47 14.45
CA VAL A 126 -12.61 -14.48 13.50
C VAL A 126 -13.79 -15.08 12.73
N GLU A 127 -13.62 -16.27 12.17
CA GLU A 127 -14.66 -16.93 11.39
C GLU A 127 -15.88 -17.31 12.26
N ALA A 128 -15.65 -17.70 13.51
CA ALA A 128 -16.71 -17.98 14.47
C ALA A 128 -17.52 -16.73 14.83
N PHE A 129 -16.85 -15.60 15.16
CA PHE A 129 -17.53 -14.33 15.46
C PHE A 129 -18.38 -13.85 14.28
N ARG A 130 -17.86 -13.95 13.06
CA ARG A 130 -18.59 -13.61 11.82
C ARG A 130 -19.84 -14.48 11.65
N LYS A 131 -19.71 -15.79 11.86
CA LYS A 131 -20.83 -16.76 11.77
C LYS A 131 -21.89 -16.50 12.84
N LEU A 132 -21.50 -16.12 14.05
CA LEU A 132 -22.42 -15.79 15.15
C LEU A 132 -23.29 -14.57 14.81
N VAL A 133 -22.70 -13.48 14.31
CA VAL A 133 -23.46 -12.29 13.86
C VAL A 133 -24.42 -12.66 12.73
N LYS A 134 -23.93 -13.38 11.71
CA LYS A 134 -24.78 -13.84 10.61
C LYS A 134 -25.95 -14.72 11.08
N LYS A 135 -25.74 -15.53 12.13
CA LYS A 135 -26.79 -16.38 12.70
C LYS A 135 -27.80 -15.59 13.53
N PHE A 136 -27.35 -14.56 14.25
CA PHE A 136 -28.24 -13.64 14.96
C PHE A 136 -29.16 -12.92 13.98
N ASP A 137 -28.58 -12.36 12.91
CA ASP A 137 -29.25 -11.58 11.88
C ASP A 137 -30.32 -12.36 11.11
N LYS A 138 -30.09 -13.66 10.86
CA LYS A 138 -31.08 -14.54 10.20
C LYS A 138 -32.45 -14.56 10.86
N CYS A 139 -32.49 -14.30 12.17
CA CYS A 139 -33.73 -14.31 12.95
C CYS A 139 -34.05 -12.92 13.53
N ALA A 140 -33.30 -11.86 13.18
CA ALA A 140 -33.46 -10.52 13.73
C ALA A 140 -34.78 -9.87 13.28
N ILE A 141 -35.09 -9.95 11.98
CA ILE A 141 -36.34 -9.41 11.40
C ILE A 141 -37.58 -10.02 12.08
N ALA A 142 -37.57 -11.33 12.34
CA ALA A 142 -38.69 -12.02 12.99
C ALA A 142 -38.87 -11.64 14.46
N ARG A 143 -37.83 -11.08 15.11
CA ARG A 143 -37.87 -10.61 16.51
C ARG A 143 -38.10 -9.11 16.64
N GLY A 144 -38.08 -8.35 15.53
CA GLY A 144 -38.09 -6.89 15.56
C GLY A 144 -36.75 -6.29 16.01
N ASP A 145 -35.66 -7.06 15.92
CA ASP A 145 -34.30 -6.64 16.24
C ASP A 145 -33.63 -5.99 15.02
N ASP A 146 -32.63 -5.13 15.28
CA ASP A 146 -31.76 -4.57 14.25
C ASP A 146 -30.77 -5.62 13.72
N MET A 147 -30.38 -5.45 12.46
CA MET A 147 -29.29 -6.22 11.87
C MET A 147 -27.96 -5.77 12.48
N LEU A 148 -27.23 -6.70 13.10
CA LEU A 148 -25.98 -6.41 13.80
C LEU A 148 -24.75 -6.49 12.87
N THR A 149 -24.91 -6.97 11.64
CA THR A 149 -23.82 -6.98 10.65
C THR A 149 -23.19 -5.60 10.46
N SER A 150 -23.99 -4.53 10.43
CA SER A 150 -23.49 -3.16 10.22
C SER A 150 -22.75 -2.57 11.43
N THR A 151 -22.85 -3.19 12.61
CA THR A 151 -22.28 -2.65 13.87
C THR A 151 -21.19 -3.54 14.47
N LEU A 152 -21.38 -4.86 14.47
CA LEU A 152 -20.45 -5.81 15.09
C LEU A 152 -19.35 -6.29 14.14
N ILE A 153 -19.63 -6.49 12.85
CA ILE A 153 -18.59 -6.92 11.89
C ILE A 153 -17.47 -5.86 11.75
N PRO A 154 -17.76 -4.56 11.68
CA PRO A 154 -16.69 -3.55 11.73
C PRO A 154 -15.85 -3.63 13.01
N GLN A 155 -16.48 -3.86 14.17
CA GLN A 155 -15.77 -4.04 15.44
C GLN A 155 -14.84 -5.26 15.40
N LEU A 156 -15.30 -6.38 14.83
CA LEU A 156 -14.48 -7.57 14.62
C LEU A 156 -13.25 -7.25 13.77
N TYR A 157 -13.45 -6.56 12.65
CA TYR A 157 -12.37 -6.23 11.71
C TYR A 157 -11.36 -5.22 12.26
N SER A 158 -11.75 -4.41 13.25
CA SER A 158 -10.85 -3.52 13.99
C SER A 158 -10.17 -4.16 15.22
N ALA A 159 -10.53 -5.41 15.56
CA ALA A 159 -10.05 -6.05 16.77
C ALA A 159 -8.57 -6.47 16.65
N PRO A 160 -7.77 -6.42 17.75
CA PRO A 160 -6.38 -6.86 17.73
C PRO A 160 -6.15 -8.27 17.16
N LEU A 161 -7.10 -9.18 17.37
CA LEU A 161 -7.12 -10.53 16.82
C LEU A 161 -7.01 -10.59 15.28
N MET A 162 -7.46 -9.54 14.57
CA MET A 162 -7.41 -9.47 13.10
C MET A 162 -6.02 -9.24 12.54
N ALA A 163 -5.02 -8.97 13.37
CA ALA A 163 -3.63 -8.91 12.94
C ALA A 163 -3.04 -10.29 12.63
N TYR A 164 -3.78 -11.39 12.82
CA TYR A 164 -3.28 -12.75 12.56
C TYR A 164 -2.68 -12.99 11.16
N PRO A 165 -3.10 -12.34 10.06
CA PRO A 165 -2.48 -12.54 8.76
C PRO A 165 -1.02 -12.06 8.71
N THR A 166 -0.60 -11.14 9.60
CA THR A 166 0.81 -10.74 9.66
C THR A 166 1.72 -11.89 10.08
N LEU A 167 1.18 -12.95 10.67
CA LEU A 167 1.93 -14.16 11.02
C LEU A 167 2.15 -15.09 9.82
N GLU A 168 1.41 -14.94 8.72
CA GLU A 168 1.55 -15.81 7.52
C GLU A 168 2.92 -15.69 6.88
N GLY A 169 3.42 -14.46 6.69
CA GLY A 169 4.76 -14.24 6.13
C GLY A 169 5.88 -14.82 7.01
N HIS A 170 5.70 -14.86 8.34
CA HIS A 170 6.65 -15.51 9.24
C HIS A 170 6.58 -17.04 9.16
N ILE A 171 5.38 -17.61 8.98
CA ILE A 171 5.19 -19.06 8.76
C ILE A 171 5.88 -19.48 7.47
N GLU A 172 5.77 -18.69 6.40
CA GLU A 172 6.46 -18.92 5.13
C GLU A 172 7.98 -18.83 5.29
N THR A 173 8.47 -17.77 5.91
CA THR A 173 9.91 -17.58 6.19
C THR A 173 10.52 -18.77 6.93
N LEU A 174 9.83 -19.27 7.97
CA LEU A 174 10.30 -20.43 8.73
C LEU A 174 10.22 -21.72 7.91
N ARG A 175 9.17 -21.90 7.11
CA ARG A 175 9.04 -23.05 6.21
C ARG A 175 10.18 -23.10 5.21
N ASP A 176 10.48 -21.99 4.55
CA ASP A 176 11.53 -21.89 3.53
C ASP A 176 12.91 -22.15 4.14
N SER A 177 13.15 -21.69 5.38
CA SER A 177 14.41 -21.93 6.09
C SER A 177 14.63 -23.37 6.52
N MET A 178 13.54 -24.14 6.68
CA MET A 178 13.58 -25.55 7.08
C MET A 178 13.60 -26.49 5.86
N ALA A 179 13.22 -26.01 4.68
CA ALA A 179 13.11 -26.80 3.45
C ALA A 179 14.46 -26.97 2.70
N VAL A 180 15.58 -27.04 3.42
CA VAL A 180 16.87 -27.50 2.86
C VAL A 180 17.08 -28.95 3.31
N GLU A 181 16.28 -29.85 2.75
CA GLU A 181 16.52 -31.26 2.41
C GLU A 181 15.15 -31.88 2.05
N ASP A 182 15.06 -32.44 0.84
CA ASP A 182 13.84 -33.00 0.24
C ASP A 182 13.18 -34.09 1.10
N ASP A 183 11.84 -34.08 1.16
CA ASP A 183 11.02 -35.26 0.91
C ASP A 183 9.55 -34.84 0.70
N GLU A 184 9.07 -35.01 -0.55
CA GLU A 184 7.65 -34.95 -0.89
C GLU A 184 6.92 -36.12 -0.21
N GLU A 185 6.25 -35.87 0.91
CA GLU A 185 5.18 -36.77 1.37
C GLU A 185 3.88 -36.45 0.64
N GLU A 186 3.54 -37.29 -0.34
CA GLU A 186 2.21 -37.43 -0.92
C GLU A 186 1.17 -37.60 0.19
N ILE A 187 0.28 -36.60 0.36
CA ILE A 187 -0.99 -36.82 1.07
C ILE A 187 -2.01 -37.27 0.03
N ASP A 188 -2.21 -38.57 0.04
CA ASP A 188 -3.13 -39.30 -0.81
C ASP A 188 -4.61 -38.95 -0.52
N GLY A 189 -5.37 -38.73 -1.60
CA GLY A 189 -6.82 -38.91 -1.66
C GLY A 189 -7.75 -37.96 -0.88
N VAL A 190 -8.03 -36.77 -1.42
CA VAL A 190 -9.35 -36.12 -1.21
C VAL A 190 -9.88 -35.58 -2.54
N ASP A 191 -10.95 -36.20 -3.00
CA ASP A 191 -11.73 -35.96 -4.22
C ASP A 191 -12.01 -34.45 -4.50
N ASP A 192 -11.19 -33.87 -5.38
CA ASP A 192 -11.12 -32.44 -5.74
C ASP A 192 -12.39 -31.94 -6.50
N ASP A 193 -13.17 -32.86 -7.07
CA ASP A 193 -14.33 -32.52 -7.89
C ASP A 193 -15.58 -32.13 -7.07
N SER A 194 -15.69 -32.60 -5.83
CA SER A 194 -16.86 -32.32 -4.98
C SER A 194 -16.82 -30.91 -4.36
N ILE A 195 -15.62 -30.41 -4.07
CA ILE A 195 -15.39 -29.11 -3.44
C ILE A 195 -15.64 -27.98 -4.46
N MET A 196 -15.12 -28.13 -5.67
CA MET A 196 -15.34 -27.20 -6.79
C MET A 196 -16.82 -27.08 -7.18
N HIS A 197 -17.59 -28.17 -7.08
CA HIS A 197 -19.01 -28.15 -7.37
C HIS A 197 -19.85 -27.51 -6.25
N SER A 198 -19.39 -27.57 -4.99
CA SER A 198 -20.04 -26.88 -3.86
C SER A 198 -19.74 -25.37 -3.81
N ILE A 199 -18.58 -24.96 -4.32
CA ILE A 199 -18.18 -23.55 -4.47
C ILE A 199 -19.02 -22.88 -5.56
N ARG A 200 -19.23 -23.55 -6.69
CA ARG A 200 -20.08 -23.06 -7.80
C ARG A 200 -21.57 -22.89 -7.43
N ARG A 201 -22.04 -23.53 -6.36
CA ARG A 201 -23.47 -23.47 -5.93
C ARG A 201 -23.74 -22.47 -4.80
N LYS A 202 -22.70 -22.00 -4.09
CA LYS A 202 -22.82 -20.99 -2.99
C LYS A 202 -22.77 -19.54 -3.47
N THR A 203 -22.56 -19.31 -4.76
CA THR A 203 -22.51 -17.99 -5.41
C THR A 203 -23.86 -17.26 -5.52
N ALA A 204 -24.95 -17.83 -5.00
CA ALA A 204 -26.30 -17.26 -5.11
C ALA A 204 -26.65 -16.18 -4.05
N PHE A 205 -25.79 -15.91 -3.06
CA PHE A 205 -25.93 -14.76 -2.13
C PHE A 205 -25.04 -13.56 -2.51
N VAL A 206 -24.36 -13.64 -3.65
CA VAL A 206 -23.22 -12.78 -4.04
C VAL A 206 -23.65 -11.64 -4.97
N THR A 207 -24.92 -11.24 -5.02
CA THR A 207 -25.38 -10.36 -6.13
C THR A 207 -24.78 -8.94 -6.11
N LYS A 208 -24.45 -8.37 -4.94
CA LYS A 208 -23.79 -7.06 -4.82
C LYS A 208 -22.25 -7.16 -4.86
N ASP A 209 -21.64 -8.02 -4.05
CA ASP A 209 -20.17 -8.19 -4.07
C ASP A 209 -19.65 -8.75 -5.40
N SER A 210 -20.39 -9.65 -6.06
CA SER A 210 -19.99 -10.11 -7.41
C SER A 210 -20.22 -9.03 -8.46
N ALA A 211 -21.18 -8.12 -8.27
CA ALA A 211 -21.34 -6.98 -9.17
C ALA A 211 -20.21 -5.96 -8.97
N ASP A 212 -19.76 -5.73 -7.74
CA ASP A 212 -18.65 -4.82 -7.44
C ASP A 212 -17.31 -5.38 -7.93
N VAL A 213 -17.08 -6.68 -7.71
CA VAL A 213 -15.92 -7.41 -8.25
C VAL A 213 -15.95 -7.43 -9.78
N ARG A 214 -17.10 -7.73 -10.42
CA ARG A 214 -17.24 -7.65 -11.87
C ARG A 214 -16.98 -6.24 -12.39
N ARG A 215 -17.56 -5.21 -11.76
CA ARG A 215 -17.36 -3.81 -12.17
C ARG A 215 -15.89 -3.38 -12.08
N ARG A 216 -15.14 -3.84 -11.07
CA ARG A 216 -13.70 -3.59 -10.94
C ARG A 216 -12.90 -4.34 -12.01
N ALA A 217 -13.24 -5.60 -12.26
CA ALA A 217 -12.63 -6.39 -13.33
C ALA A 217 -12.89 -5.77 -14.71
N ASP A 218 -14.09 -5.27 -14.96
CA ASP A 218 -14.46 -4.58 -16.21
C ASP A 218 -13.67 -3.28 -16.39
N GLU A 219 -13.44 -2.51 -15.32
CA GLU A 219 -12.58 -1.31 -15.37
C GLU A 219 -11.11 -1.64 -15.61
N LEU A 220 -10.60 -2.72 -15.01
CA LEU A 220 -9.23 -3.19 -15.25
C LEU A 220 -9.05 -3.72 -16.67
N SER A 221 -10.02 -4.49 -17.18
CA SER A 221 -10.03 -4.95 -18.58
C SER A 221 -10.04 -3.77 -19.53
N TRP A 222 -10.89 -2.77 -19.27
CA TRP A 222 -10.92 -1.54 -20.06
C TRP A 222 -9.55 -0.82 -20.03
N LEU A 223 -8.88 -0.76 -18.89
CA LEU A 223 -7.57 -0.13 -18.76
C LEU A 223 -6.52 -0.87 -19.61
N HIS A 224 -6.50 -2.20 -19.56
CA HIS A 224 -5.62 -3.02 -20.41
C HIS A 224 -5.90 -2.81 -21.90
N ASP A 225 -7.16 -2.85 -22.32
CA ASP A 225 -7.56 -2.66 -23.72
C ASP A 225 -7.21 -1.26 -24.23
N MET A 226 -7.41 -0.24 -23.39
CA MET A 226 -7.03 1.13 -23.68
C MET A 226 -5.53 1.27 -23.89
N LEU A 227 -4.72 0.71 -22.98
CA LEU A 227 -3.25 0.78 -23.06
C LEU A 227 -2.70 -0.01 -24.25
N ALA A 228 -3.36 -1.09 -24.67
CA ALA A 228 -3.01 -1.81 -25.90
C ALA A 228 -3.14 -0.92 -27.16
N GLY A 229 -4.00 0.10 -27.12
CA GLY A 229 -4.14 1.11 -28.18
C GLY A 229 -3.14 2.29 -28.08
N VAL A 230 -2.41 2.42 -26.97
CA VAL A 230 -1.43 3.51 -26.78
C VAL A 230 -0.08 3.11 -27.38
N PRO A 231 0.57 3.96 -28.20
CA PRO A 231 1.89 3.67 -28.72
C PRO A 231 2.90 3.40 -27.60
N SER A 232 3.70 2.34 -27.74
CA SER A 232 4.64 1.89 -26.68
C SER A 232 5.65 2.94 -26.24
N GLY A 233 6.04 3.87 -27.13
CA GLY A 233 6.92 4.99 -26.79
C GLY A 233 6.26 6.11 -25.96
N GLU A 234 4.93 6.10 -25.81
CA GLU A 234 4.17 7.10 -25.06
C GLU A 234 3.82 6.62 -23.65
N ILE A 235 3.66 5.31 -23.44
CA ILE A 235 3.37 4.70 -22.13
C ILE A 235 4.35 5.17 -21.03
N PRO A 236 5.68 5.22 -21.24
CA PRO A 236 6.62 5.68 -20.22
C PRO A 236 6.47 7.16 -19.82
N ARG A 237 5.69 7.94 -20.58
CA ARG A 237 5.48 9.38 -20.40
C ARG A 237 4.10 9.69 -19.81
N LEU A 238 3.20 8.71 -19.73
CA LEU A 238 1.91 8.85 -19.05
C LEU A 238 2.10 8.65 -17.54
N VAL A 239 1.49 9.54 -16.76
CA VAL A 239 1.51 9.51 -15.30
C VAL A 239 0.09 9.39 -14.77
N ALA A 240 -0.25 8.25 -14.16
CA ALA A 240 -1.55 8.07 -13.53
C ALA A 240 -1.63 8.91 -12.25
N HIS A 241 -2.43 9.97 -12.29
CA HIS A 241 -2.60 10.90 -11.17
C HIS A 241 -3.25 10.18 -9.99
N ARG A 242 -2.54 10.11 -8.86
CA ARG A 242 -2.93 9.34 -7.64
C ARG A 242 -3.24 7.86 -7.88
N GLY A 243 -2.62 7.27 -8.93
CA GLY A 243 -2.88 5.90 -9.40
C GLY A 243 -4.17 5.78 -10.23
N PHE A 244 -4.55 4.55 -10.58
CA PHE A 244 -5.82 4.28 -11.29
C PHE A 244 -7.00 4.37 -10.32
N HIS A 245 -7.41 5.60 -10.01
CA HIS A 245 -8.41 5.88 -8.98
C HIS A 245 -9.76 6.32 -9.56
N CYS A 246 -10.77 6.39 -8.70
CA CYS A 246 -12.06 6.99 -9.02
C CYS A 246 -11.99 8.51 -8.82
N PRO A 247 -12.13 9.35 -9.87
CA PRO A 247 -12.03 10.81 -9.72
C PRO A 247 -13.06 11.47 -8.80
N ARG A 248 -14.07 10.71 -8.35
CA ARG A 248 -15.13 11.16 -7.43
C ARG A 248 -15.18 10.35 -6.12
N ASP A 249 -14.28 9.39 -5.93
CA ASP A 249 -14.17 8.53 -4.72
C ASP A 249 -15.48 7.86 -4.25
N ASN A 250 -16.43 7.62 -5.15
CA ASN A 250 -17.80 7.24 -4.77
C ASN A 250 -18.43 6.13 -5.62
N SER A 251 -17.73 5.61 -6.64
CA SER A 251 -18.36 4.70 -7.61
C SER A 251 -18.21 3.21 -7.27
N GLY A 252 -17.25 2.85 -6.40
CA GLY A 252 -16.86 1.47 -6.11
C GLY A 252 -16.24 0.70 -7.28
N LYS A 253 -16.21 1.29 -8.49
CA LYS A 253 -15.71 0.70 -9.73
C LYS A 253 -14.18 0.76 -9.84
N ARG A 254 -13.60 1.88 -9.40
CA ARG A 254 -12.15 2.07 -9.28
C ARG A 254 -11.77 2.26 -7.81
N PRO A 255 -10.53 1.95 -7.43
CA PRO A 255 -9.95 2.28 -6.13
C PRO A 255 -10.10 3.76 -5.72
N LEU A 256 -9.90 4.04 -4.43
CA LEU A 256 -9.75 5.42 -3.94
C LEU A 256 -8.40 6.00 -4.38
N GLU A 257 -8.33 7.32 -4.50
CA GLU A 257 -7.06 8.02 -4.75
C GLU A 257 -6.01 7.67 -3.68
N ASN A 258 -4.74 7.74 -4.07
CA ASN A 258 -3.60 7.52 -3.17
C ASN A 258 -3.70 6.21 -2.36
N SER A 259 -4.30 5.17 -2.94
CA SER A 259 -4.44 3.84 -2.31
C SER A 259 -3.51 2.83 -2.97
N LEU A 260 -3.02 1.85 -2.19
CA LEU A 260 -2.13 0.79 -2.72
C LEU A 260 -2.76 0.09 -3.95
N SER A 261 -4.05 -0.23 -3.87
CA SER A 261 -4.80 -0.83 -4.97
C SER A 261 -4.89 0.05 -6.23
N ALA A 262 -4.87 1.39 -6.12
CA ALA A 262 -4.86 2.28 -7.28
C ALA A 262 -3.54 2.17 -8.04
N TYR A 263 -2.42 2.06 -7.31
CA TYR A 263 -1.10 1.92 -7.90
C TYR A 263 -0.89 0.53 -8.48
N GLU A 264 -1.21 -0.52 -7.74
CA GLU A 264 -1.11 -1.90 -8.21
C GLU A 264 -1.93 -2.13 -9.47
N SER A 265 -3.14 -1.56 -9.53
CA SER A 265 -4.00 -1.62 -10.72
C SER A 265 -3.36 -0.95 -11.94
N ALA A 266 -2.76 0.23 -11.75
CA ALA A 266 -2.13 0.98 -12.84
C ALA A 266 -0.86 0.26 -13.34
N TRP A 267 0.03 -0.12 -12.44
CA TRP A 267 1.29 -0.78 -12.78
C TRP A 267 1.07 -2.16 -13.40
N SER A 268 0.18 -2.98 -12.84
CA SER A 268 -0.15 -4.29 -13.40
C SER A 268 -0.80 -4.20 -14.78
N ALA A 269 -1.46 -3.07 -15.10
CA ALA A 269 -2.01 -2.81 -16.41
C ALA A 269 -0.98 -2.35 -17.46
N GLY A 270 0.24 -2.00 -17.03
CA GLY A 270 1.33 -1.57 -17.90
C GLY A 270 1.62 -0.07 -17.86
N ILE A 271 0.96 0.71 -17.00
CA ILE A 271 1.38 2.10 -16.76
C ILE A 271 2.70 2.09 -15.99
N HIS A 272 3.67 2.89 -16.40
CA HIS A 272 4.97 2.93 -15.74
C HIS A 272 4.98 3.86 -14.53
N LEU A 273 4.33 5.03 -14.65
CA LEU A 273 4.43 6.10 -13.67
C LEU A 273 3.08 6.35 -13.00
N CYS A 274 3.09 6.43 -11.68
CA CYS A 274 1.94 6.92 -10.91
C CYS A 274 2.37 8.09 -10.03
N GLU A 275 1.58 9.14 -10.03
CA GLU A 275 1.80 10.27 -9.14
C GLU A 275 1.18 9.98 -7.76
N CYS A 276 1.79 10.50 -6.69
CA CYS A 276 1.26 10.43 -5.34
C CYS A 276 1.56 11.68 -4.53
N ASP A 277 0.65 12.01 -3.62
CA ASP A 277 0.82 13.09 -2.65
C ASP A 277 1.35 12.54 -1.32
N VAL A 278 2.45 13.10 -0.80
CA VAL A 278 2.99 12.68 0.50
C VAL A 278 2.74 13.71 1.62
N ALA A 279 2.44 13.19 2.79
CA ALA A 279 2.38 13.93 4.04
C ALA A 279 3.20 13.22 5.13
N LEU A 280 3.61 13.98 6.14
CA LEU A 280 4.37 13.46 7.27
C LEU A 280 3.45 13.39 8.49
N THR A 281 3.45 12.27 9.21
CA THR A 281 2.77 12.13 10.50
C THR A 281 3.52 12.84 11.62
N LYS A 282 2.88 13.01 12.78
CA LYS A 282 3.46 13.59 14.00
C LYS A 282 4.73 12.85 14.47
N ASP A 283 4.77 11.54 14.23
CA ASP A 283 5.88 10.64 14.54
C ASP A 283 6.75 10.31 13.31
N GLU A 284 6.78 11.23 12.35
CA GLU A 284 7.69 11.28 11.20
C GLU A 284 7.61 10.09 10.25
N LYS A 285 6.40 9.56 10.03
CA LYS A 285 6.13 8.54 8.99
C LYS A 285 5.54 9.19 7.75
N LEU A 286 6.09 8.83 6.58
CA LEU A 286 5.56 9.27 5.29
C LEU A 286 4.33 8.43 4.92
N VAL A 287 3.20 9.10 4.80
CA VAL A 287 1.91 8.55 4.40
C VAL A 287 1.44 9.21 3.11
N LEU A 288 0.60 8.52 2.34
CA LEU A 288 -0.02 9.14 1.17
C LEU A 288 -1.29 9.87 1.55
N ALA A 289 -1.34 11.16 1.24
CA ALA A 289 -2.47 12.03 1.53
C ALA A 289 -2.43 13.30 0.67
N HIS A 290 -3.52 13.52 -0.06
CA HIS A 290 -3.71 14.75 -0.84
C HIS A 290 -4.24 15.91 0.03
N ASP A 291 -5.31 15.65 0.77
CA ASP A 291 -6.01 16.65 1.59
C ASP A 291 -5.26 16.89 2.91
N GLU A 292 -5.59 17.99 3.61
CA GLU A 292 -5.02 18.26 4.95
C GLU A 292 -5.43 17.20 5.99
N ASP A 293 -6.58 16.54 5.80
CA ASP A 293 -7.14 15.52 6.67
C ASP A 293 -7.79 14.39 5.86
N PHE A 294 -8.24 13.32 6.51
CA PHE A 294 -8.81 12.15 5.84
C PHE A 294 -10.34 12.14 5.80
N SER A 295 -11.04 13.22 6.18
CA SER A 295 -12.50 13.25 6.31
C SER A 295 -13.21 12.84 5.03
N ARG A 296 -12.71 13.26 3.86
CA ARG A 296 -13.31 12.91 2.57
C ARG A 296 -13.21 11.42 2.26
N LEU A 297 -12.10 10.78 2.61
CA LEU A 297 -11.78 9.38 2.24
C LEU A 297 -12.16 8.38 3.32
N ALA A 298 -12.26 8.81 4.58
CA ALA A 298 -12.63 8.00 5.72
C ALA A 298 -14.02 7.38 5.56
N LEU A 299 -14.16 6.14 6.03
CA LEU A 299 -15.43 5.42 6.12
C LEU A 299 -16.40 6.17 7.04
N ASP A 300 -15.88 6.66 8.18
CA ASP A 300 -16.61 7.54 9.10
C ASP A 300 -15.91 8.92 9.18
N PRO A 301 -16.42 9.94 8.48
CA PRO A 301 -15.87 11.30 8.51
C PRO A 301 -16.10 12.00 9.86
N SER A 302 -16.94 11.44 10.73
CA SER A 302 -17.29 12.01 12.02
C SER A 302 -16.29 11.66 13.13
N THR A 303 -15.31 10.78 12.87
CA THR A 303 -14.27 10.46 13.86
C THR A 303 -13.35 11.66 14.13
N ALA A 304 -12.78 11.71 15.33
CA ALA A 304 -11.80 12.74 15.67
C ALA A 304 -10.54 12.62 14.81
N SER A 305 -10.08 11.39 14.56
CA SER A 305 -8.87 11.14 13.77
C SER A 305 -9.03 11.52 12.31
N SER A 306 -10.21 11.35 11.69
CA SER A 306 -10.41 11.69 10.28
C SER A 306 -10.35 13.20 10.00
N ARG A 307 -10.71 14.04 10.98
CA ARG A 307 -10.70 15.52 10.87
C ARG A 307 -9.41 16.19 11.36
N LYS A 308 -8.49 15.43 11.97
CA LYS A 308 -7.19 15.97 12.38
C LYS A 308 -6.33 16.14 11.14
N LYS A 309 -5.47 17.16 11.14
CA LYS A 309 -4.46 17.29 10.10
C LYS A 309 -3.55 16.07 10.11
N VAL A 310 -3.11 15.62 8.95
CA VAL A 310 -2.24 14.44 8.84
C VAL A 310 -0.97 14.59 9.71
N GLY A 311 -0.40 15.79 9.74
CA GLY A 311 0.75 16.12 10.60
C GLY A 311 0.52 16.07 12.10
N ASP A 312 -0.74 16.05 12.55
CA ASP A 312 -1.10 15.93 13.96
C ASP A 312 -1.42 14.49 14.39
N LEU A 313 -1.52 13.57 13.42
CA LEU A 313 -1.79 12.15 13.65
C LEU A 313 -0.49 11.38 13.82
N THR A 314 -0.46 10.41 14.74
CA THR A 314 0.59 9.40 14.83
C THR A 314 0.33 8.24 13.87
N MET A 315 1.36 7.45 13.56
CA MET A 315 1.21 6.26 12.74
C MET A 315 0.17 5.28 13.29
N LYS A 316 0.07 5.16 14.62
CA LYS A 316 -0.96 4.35 15.28
C LYS A 316 -2.37 4.85 14.96
N GLU A 317 -2.59 6.16 15.00
CA GLU A 317 -3.87 6.76 14.64
C GLU A 317 -4.16 6.60 13.15
N ILE A 318 -3.14 6.72 12.29
CA ILE A 318 -3.25 6.47 10.84
C ILE A 318 -3.67 5.03 10.54
N ILE A 319 -3.01 4.02 11.15
CA ILE A 319 -3.38 2.61 10.97
C ILE A 319 -4.82 2.34 11.44
N SER A 320 -5.29 3.09 12.43
CA SER A 320 -6.65 2.96 12.98
C SER A 320 -7.71 3.61 12.09
N LEU A 321 -7.33 4.41 11.08
CA LEU A 321 -8.26 4.98 10.12
C LEU A 321 -8.64 3.94 9.07
N THR A 322 -9.94 3.83 8.81
CA THR A 322 -10.48 3.02 7.73
C THR A 322 -11.08 3.95 6.68
N PHE A 323 -10.65 3.81 5.43
CA PHE A 323 -11.24 4.46 4.28
C PHE A 323 -12.54 3.80 3.83
N LYS A 324 -13.32 4.48 2.98
CA LYS A 324 -14.55 3.93 2.38
C LYS A 324 -14.33 2.63 1.60
N SER A 325 -13.10 2.38 1.15
CA SER A 325 -12.66 1.14 0.51
C SER A 325 -12.52 -0.04 1.48
N GLY A 326 -12.47 0.21 2.79
CA GLY A 326 -12.08 -0.75 3.82
C GLY A 326 -10.56 -0.83 4.04
N SER A 327 -9.75 -0.12 3.25
CA SER A 327 -8.29 -0.03 3.45
C SER A 327 -7.91 1.08 4.43
N ARG A 328 -6.66 1.08 4.89
CA ARG A 328 -6.05 2.19 5.65
C ARG A 328 -5.31 3.16 4.72
N PRO A 329 -4.98 4.39 5.16
CA PRO A 329 -4.01 5.23 4.47
C PRO A 329 -2.68 4.48 4.29
N PRO A 330 -2.13 4.39 3.08
CA PRO A 330 -0.88 3.66 2.86
C PRO A 330 0.33 4.48 3.29
N LEU A 331 1.38 3.78 3.73
CA LEU A 331 2.71 4.36 3.87
C LEU A 331 3.35 4.49 2.49
N LEU A 332 4.18 5.51 2.30
CA LEU A 332 5.02 5.62 1.10
C LEU A 332 5.92 4.39 0.95
N LEU A 333 6.47 3.87 2.05
CA LEU A 333 7.32 2.69 2.05
C LEU A 333 6.59 1.43 1.51
N ASP A 334 5.33 1.25 1.90
CA ASP A 334 4.51 0.11 1.45
C ASP A 334 4.29 0.18 -0.08
N VAL A 335 4.08 1.39 -0.61
CA VAL A 335 3.85 1.61 -2.05
C VAL A 335 5.14 1.46 -2.87
N LEU A 336 6.28 1.96 -2.38
CA LEU A 336 7.58 1.75 -3.02
C LEU A 336 7.97 0.26 -3.06
N ARG A 337 7.68 -0.49 -2.00
CA ARG A 337 7.87 -1.96 -1.96
C ARG A 337 6.96 -2.69 -2.94
N SER A 338 5.69 -2.26 -3.07
CA SER A 338 4.77 -2.82 -4.06
C SER A 338 5.27 -2.54 -5.49
N ALA A 339 5.77 -1.33 -5.78
CA ALA A 339 6.41 -1.02 -7.06
C ALA A 339 7.62 -1.93 -7.35
N GLN A 340 8.46 -2.17 -6.33
CA GLN A 340 9.61 -3.09 -6.44
C GLN A 340 9.18 -4.54 -6.68
N ALA A 341 8.13 -5.00 -5.99
CA ALA A 341 7.62 -6.37 -6.13
C ALA A 341 6.97 -6.62 -7.50
N ILE A 342 6.28 -5.62 -8.06
CA ILE A 342 5.76 -5.67 -9.43
C ILE A 342 6.90 -5.64 -10.44
N GLY A 343 7.97 -4.89 -10.14
CA GLY A 343 9.18 -4.81 -10.96
C GLY A 343 8.99 -4.01 -12.25
N GLY A 344 9.92 -4.19 -13.20
CA GLY A 344 9.91 -3.49 -14.46
C GLY A 344 9.96 -1.98 -14.28
N PHE A 345 9.08 -1.26 -14.99
CA PHE A 345 9.08 0.21 -15.01
C PHE A 345 8.19 0.86 -13.94
N ALA A 346 7.60 0.08 -13.02
CA ALA A 346 6.72 0.59 -11.96
C ALA A 346 7.46 1.57 -11.04
N ARG A 347 7.10 2.86 -11.11
CA ARG A 347 7.74 3.95 -10.36
C ARG A 347 6.74 5.03 -9.95
N LEU A 348 7.06 5.75 -8.89
CA LEU A 348 6.32 6.90 -8.38
C LEU A 348 6.86 8.23 -8.91
N VAL A 349 5.94 9.17 -9.09
CA VAL A 349 6.18 10.62 -9.16
C VAL A 349 5.65 11.22 -7.85
N ILE A 350 6.54 11.66 -6.96
CA ILE A 350 6.15 12.08 -5.60
C ILE A 350 5.92 13.59 -5.56
N GLU A 351 4.72 14.03 -5.21
CA GLU A 351 4.42 15.42 -4.88
C GLU A 351 4.62 15.69 -3.38
N ILE A 352 5.49 16.64 -3.04
CA ILE A 352 5.60 17.21 -1.69
C ILE A 352 4.75 18.47 -1.62
N LYS A 353 3.74 18.49 -0.73
CA LYS A 353 2.88 19.67 -0.56
C LYS A 353 3.66 20.90 -0.05
N PRO A 354 3.29 22.13 -0.47
CA PRO A 354 4.01 23.35 -0.10
C PRO A 354 4.16 23.55 1.41
N GLY A 355 5.30 24.09 1.83
CA GLY A 355 5.57 24.35 3.25
C GLY A 355 5.90 23.09 4.08
N ASN A 356 6.00 21.91 3.47
CA ASN A 356 6.31 20.66 4.15
C ASN A 356 7.79 20.27 4.02
N GLN A 357 8.71 21.13 4.47
CA GLN A 357 10.15 20.86 4.33
C GLN A 357 10.63 19.67 5.17
N VAL A 358 9.88 19.31 6.21
CA VAL A 358 10.18 18.14 7.06
C VAL A 358 9.98 16.84 6.30
N ALA A 359 9.04 16.78 5.34
CA ALA A 359 8.88 15.63 4.46
C ALA A 359 10.12 15.38 3.58
N CYS A 360 10.84 16.43 3.16
CA CYS A 360 12.09 16.26 2.40
C CYS A 360 13.15 15.50 3.20
N ALA A 361 13.35 15.87 4.47
CA ALA A 361 14.32 15.20 5.35
C ALA A 361 13.90 13.74 5.61
N ALA A 362 12.62 13.51 5.87
CA ALA A 362 12.08 12.17 6.05
C ALA A 362 12.26 11.30 4.79
N LEU A 363 12.05 11.86 3.59
CA LEU A 363 12.21 11.14 2.32
C LEU A 363 13.67 10.79 2.04
N ILE A 364 14.59 11.73 2.25
CA ILE A 364 16.04 11.46 2.13
C ILE A 364 16.47 10.37 3.12
N ASN A 365 15.95 10.40 4.36
CA ASN A 365 16.24 9.37 5.35
C ASN A 365 15.67 8.00 4.95
N LEU A 366 14.47 7.97 4.36
CA LEU A 366 13.90 6.73 3.80
C LEU A 366 14.81 6.17 2.71
N PHE A 367 15.25 7.00 1.76
CA PHE A 367 16.17 6.56 0.69
C PHE A 367 17.54 6.14 1.20
N ARG A 368 18.05 6.78 2.26
CA ARG A 368 19.29 6.34 2.92
C ARG A 368 19.13 4.98 3.60
N GLN A 369 17.96 4.70 4.18
CA GLN A 369 17.65 3.41 4.83
C GLN A 369 17.31 2.30 3.83
N HIS A 370 16.74 2.67 2.68
CA HIS A 370 16.33 1.77 1.60
C HIS A 370 16.87 2.24 0.24
N PRO A 371 18.19 2.17 -0.01
CA PRO A 371 18.75 2.56 -1.30
C PRO A 371 18.18 1.76 -2.48
N ASP A 372 17.67 0.55 -2.22
CA ASP A 372 17.06 -0.37 -3.18
C ASP A 372 15.75 0.16 -3.74
N LEU A 373 15.08 1.05 -3.01
CA LEU A 373 13.80 1.63 -3.41
C LEU A 373 13.94 2.98 -4.11
N ILE A 374 15.15 3.54 -4.21
CA ILE A 374 15.39 4.86 -4.81
C ILE A 374 14.88 4.91 -6.25
N GLU A 375 15.20 3.89 -7.06
CA GLU A 375 14.82 3.87 -8.47
C GLU A 375 13.32 3.67 -8.69
N ARG A 376 12.58 3.27 -7.65
CA ARG A 376 11.12 3.25 -7.61
C ARG A 376 10.52 4.65 -7.46
N CYS A 377 11.34 5.69 -7.31
CA CYS A 377 10.96 7.09 -7.43
C CYS A 377 11.60 7.71 -8.68
N ALA A 378 10.79 8.03 -9.69
CA ALA A 378 11.28 8.62 -10.94
C ALA A 378 11.46 10.14 -10.84
N VAL A 379 10.54 10.80 -10.15
CA VAL A 379 10.45 12.26 -10.04
C VAL A 379 9.98 12.65 -8.64
N ILE A 380 10.51 13.75 -8.11
CA ILE A 380 9.94 14.47 -6.96
C ILE A 380 9.61 15.89 -7.41
N MET A 381 8.42 16.36 -7.07
CA MET A 381 7.92 17.68 -7.45
C MET A 381 7.19 18.41 -6.32
N SER A 382 7.13 19.73 -6.42
CA SER A 382 6.35 20.58 -5.51
C SER A 382 6.09 21.94 -6.17
N PHE A 383 5.03 22.63 -5.75
CA PHE A 383 4.86 24.05 -6.06
C PHE A 383 5.89 24.92 -5.32
N ASP A 384 6.46 24.46 -4.20
CA ASP A 384 7.36 25.26 -3.36
C ASP A 384 8.83 25.17 -3.81
N ALA A 385 9.30 26.22 -4.51
CA ALA A 385 10.68 26.31 -4.99
C ALA A 385 11.74 26.21 -3.88
N TYR A 386 11.48 26.79 -2.70
CA TYR A 386 12.44 26.70 -1.59
C TYR A 386 12.59 25.24 -1.14
N THR A 387 11.46 24.55 -1.00
CA THR A 387 11.43 23.11 -0.67
C THR A 387 12.19 22.28 -1.69
N MET A 388 12.03 22.55 -3.00
CA MET A 388 12.69 21.77 -4.05
C MET A 388 14.21 21.99 -4.13
N HIS A 389 14.71 23.22 -4.00
CA HIS A 389 16.17 23.43 -3.94
C HIS A 389 16.79 22.84 -2.69
N LYS A 390 16.10 22.94 -1.53
CA LYS A 390 16.56 22.33 -0.29
C LYS A 390 16.63 20.80 -0.41
N LEU A 391 15.62 20.18 -1.04
CA LEU A 391 15.63 18.76 -1.34
C LEU A 391 16.79 18.39 -2.27
N LYS A 392 17.05 19.16 -3.34
CA LYS A 392 18.17 18.91 -4.26
C LYS A 392 19.52 18.95 -3.55
N CYS A 393 19.73 19.88 -2.60
CA CYS A 393 20.93 19.88 -1.75
C CYS A 393 21.07 18.55 -0.99
N GLY A 394 20.02 18.13 -0.28
CA GLY A 394 20.06 16.89 0.51
C GLY A 394 20.18 15.62 -0.34
N LEU A 395 19.64 15.62 -1.56
CA LEU A 395 19.85 14.55 -2.52
C LEU A 395 21.27 14.51 -3.08
N ASN A 396 21.92 15.66 -3.29
CA ASN A 396 23.34 15.69 -3.67
C ASN A 396 24.23 15.13 -2.55
N GLU A 397 23.91 15.41 -1.29
CA GLU A 397 24.59 14.82 -0.13
C GLU A 397 24.37 13.31 -0.04
N LEU A 398 23.13 12.84 -0.30
CA LEU A 398 22.82 11.42 -0.40
C LEU A 398 23.59 10.78 -1.57
N ASP A 399 23.67 11.45 -2.72
CA ASP A 399 24.39 10.97 -3.89
C ASP A 399 25.87 10.76 -3.56
N ALA A 400 26.52 11.72 -2.91
CA ALA A 400 27.90 11.63 -2.47
C ALA A 400 28.10 10.50 -1.44
N TRP A 401 27.13 10.29 -0.53
CA TRP A 401 27.16 9.16 0.39
C TRP A 401 27.06 7.83 -0.35
N LEU A 402 26.15 7.69 -1.32
CA LEU A 402 26.02 6.49 -2.15
C LEU A 402 27.31 6.19 -2.92
N ASP A 403 27.99 7.20 -3.44
CA ASP A 403 29.26 7.08 -4.18
C ASP A 403 30.39 6.45 -3.34
N THR A 404 30.33 6.62 -2.02
CA THR A 404 31.31 6.04 -1.08
C THR A 404 30.98 4.62 -0.65
N HIS A 405 29.75 4.13 -0.91
CA HIS A 405 29.25 2.84 -0.43
C HIS A 405 28.92 1.85 -1.56
N TYR A 406 28.69 2.34 -2.78
CA TYR A 406 28.29 1.54 -3.94
C TYR A 406 29.26 1.76 -5.11
N GLY A 407 29.41 0.74 -5.96
CA GLY A 407 30.28 0.77 -7.14
C GLY A 407 29.71 1.58 -8.32
N SER A 408 29.95 1.10 -9.55
CA SER A 408 29.54 1.79 -10.77
C SER A 408 28.03 2.02 -10.86
N ARG A 409 27.59 3.06 -11.59
CA ARG A 409 26.16 3.32 -11.81
C ARG A 409 25.53 2.19 -12.62
N SER A 410 24.30 1.83 -12.27
CA SER A 410 23.43 1.04 -13.13
C SER A 410 22.54 1.98 -13.96
N ASP A 411 22.31 1.62 -15.22
CA ASP A 411 21.34 2.28 -16.09
C ASP A 411 20.00 1.51 -16.16
N SER A 412 19.88 0.36 -15.46
CA SER A 412 18.68 -0.50 -15.49
C SER A 412 17.80 -0.30 -14.24
N PRO A 413 16.49 -0.02 -14.40
CA PRO A 413 15.53 0.07 -13.29
C PRO A 413 15.24 -1.28 -12.60
N ASP A 414 15.68 -2.38 -13.20
CA ASP A 414 15.63 -3.73 -12.63
C ASP A 414 16.99 -4.20 -12.11
N SER A 415 17.94 -3.27 -11.97
CA SER A 415 19.24 -3.63 -11.43
C SER A 415 19.13 -4.06 -9.98
N VAL A 416 19.60 -5.27 -9.71
CA VAL A 416 19.86 -5.70 -8.35
C VAL A 416 20.99 -4.81 -7.83
N LEU A 417 20.78 -4.13 -6.69
CA LEU A 417 21.80 -3.30 -6.06
C LEU A 417 23.14 -4.01 -5.87
N SER A 418 23.10 -5.34 -5.79
CA SER A 418 24.28 -6.19 -5.72
C SER A 418 24.00 -7.55 -6.38
N PHE A 419 24.84 -7.99 -7.30
CA PHE A 419 24.83 -9.37 -7.79
C PHE A 419 26.24 -9.99 -7.72
N GLU A 420 26.29 -11.31 -7.66
CA GLU A 420 27.52 -12.07 -7.77
C GLU A 420 27.81 -12.34 -9.26
N ASP A 421 28.95 -11.85 -9.76
CA ASP A 421 29.35 -12.07 -11.15
C ASP A 421 29.74 -13.55 -11.40
N GLU A 422 30.00 -13.90 -12.66
CA GLU A 422 30.41 -15.25 -13.06
C GLU A 422 31.73 -15.73 -12.40
N HIS A 423 32.44 -14.84 -11.70
CA HIS A 423 33.69 -15.11 -10.98
C HIS A 423 33.52 -15.08 -9.45
N GLY A 424 32.29 -15.01 -8.93
CA GLY A 424 32.03 -14.95 -7.50
C GLY A 424 32.26 -13.58 -6.86
N ARG A 425 32.37 -12.50 -7.65
CA ARG A 425 32.56 -11.13 -7.13
C ARG A 425 31.23 -10.43 -6.95
N PHE A 426 30.97 -9.92 -5.75
CA PHE A 426 29.85 -9.04 -5.49
C PHE A 426 30.08 -7.67 -6.16
N VAL A 427 29.28 -7.37 -7.17
CA VAL A 427 29.24 -6.08 -7.86
C VAL A 427 28.05 -5.30 -7.32
N SER A 428 28.29 -4.13 -6.72
CA SER A 428 27.23 -3.24 -6.25
C SER A 428 27.04 -2.03 -7.16
N PHE A 429 25.78 -1.67 -7.43
CA PHE A 429 25.44 -0.56 -8.31
C PHE A 429 24.91 0.62 -7.52
N ARG A 430 25.37 1.82 -7.91
CA ARG A 430 24.82 3.07 -7.39
C ARG A 430 23.46 3.34 -8.07
N PRO A 431 22.37 3.50 -7.29
CA PRO A 431 21.05 3.74 -7.85
C PRO A 431 20.94 5.15 -8.44
N LYS A 432 20.12 5.30 -9.47
CA LYS A 432 19.79 6.60 -10.06
C LYS A 432 18.82 7.37 -9.17
N LEU A 433 19.24 8.55 -8.69
CA LEU A 433 18.37 9.45 -7.92
C LEU A 433 17.21 10.03 -8.76
N PRO A 434 16.06 10.35 -8.13
CA PRO A 434 14.91 10.95 -8.81
C PRO A 434 15.23 12.33 -9.41
N ASN A 435 14.54 12.65 -10.51
CA ASN A 435 14.59 14.00 -11.08
C ASN A 435 13.74 14.96 -10.24
N ILE A 436 14.14 16.22 -10.17
CA ILE A 436 13.57 17.23 -9.29
C ILE A 436 12.92 18.33 -10.12
N LEU A 437 11.58 18.41 -10.08
CA LEU A 437 10.79 19.30 -10.93
C LEU A 437 9.97 20.33 -10.11
N LEU A 438 9.79 21.53 -10.64
CA LEU A 438 8.91 22.57 -10.05
C LEU A 438 7.52 22.54 -10.67
N LEU A 439 6.46 22.48 -9.85
CA LEU A 439 5.08 22.64 -10.32
C LEU A 439 4.74 24.13 -10.50
N THR A 440 4.02 24.44 -11.58
CA THR A 440 3.56 25.80 -11.89
C THR A 440 2.05 25.85 -12.07
N VAL A 441 1.51 27.07 -12.03
CA VAL A 441 0.08 27.35 -12.29
C VAL A 441 -0.04 28.37 -13.42
N LEU A 442 -1.20 28.45 -14.07
CA LEU A 442 -1.45 29.44 -15.11
C LEU A 442 -1.65 30.85 -14.54
N ARG A 443 -2.36 30.97 -13.40
CA ARG A 443 -2.66 32.27 -12.76
C ARG A 443 -2.59 32.13 -11.25
N GLU A 444 -2.15 33.20 -10.59
CA GLU A 444 -2.24 33.30 -9.13
C GLU A 444 -3.69 33.10 -8.69
N SER A 445 -3.89 32.19 -7.72
CA SER A 445 -5.18 32.09 -7.06
C SER A 445 -5.51 33.42 -6.36
N THR A 446 -6.78 33.84 -6.37
CA THR A 446 -7.25 35.05 -5.67
C THR A 446 -7.00 35.02 -4.16
N ARG A 447 -6.66 33.85 -3.59
CA ARG A 447 -6.05 33.70 -2.28
C ARG A 447 -4.54 33.55 -2.46
N LYS A 448 -3.75 34.52 -1.99
CA LYS A 448 -2.27 34.50 -2.04
C LYS A 448 -1.71 33.21 -1.44
N GLN A 449 -1.48 32.20 -2.28
CA GLN A 449 -0.64 31.07 -1.93
C GLN A 449 0.77 31.46 -2.37
N HIS A 450 1.56 31.98 -1.43
CA HIS A 450 2.91 32.53 -1.66
C HIS A 450 3.91 31.55 -2.30
N HIS A 451 3.53 30.28 -2.43
CA HIS A 451 4.36 29.22 -3.01
C HIS A 451 4.04 28.93 -4.48
N GLN A 452 2.94 29.45 -5.06
CA GLN A 452 2.60 29.16 -6.45
C GLN A 452 3.49 29.94 -7.42
N LEU A 453 3.95 29.27 -8.48
CA LEU A 453 4.76 29.87 -9.56
C LEU A 453 3.87 30.07 -10.80
N PRO A 454 3.33 31.27 -11.06
CA PRO A 454 2.49 31.52 -12.23
C PRO A 454 3.33 31.65 -13.49
N VAL A 455 3.01 30.89 -14.55
CA VAL A 455 3.70 31.00 -15.84
C VAL A 455 2.75 30.75 -17.01
N SER A 456 2.92 31.54 -18.07
CA SER A 456 2.21 31.38 -19.33
C SER A 456 3.13 30.73 -20.36
N VAL A 457 2.61 29.87 -21.23
CA VAL A 457 3.41 29.34 -22.36
C VAL A 457 3.83 30.46 -23.34
N SER A 458 3.11 31.59 -23.34
CA SER A 458 3.49 32.78 -24.10
C SER A 458 4.71 33.51 -23.53
N ASP A 459 5.07 33.26 -22.27
CA ASP A 459 6.25 33.83 -21.62
C ASP A 459 6.82 32.86 -20.57
N LEU A 460 7.78 32.04 -21.01
CA LEU A 460 8.50 31.08 -20.18
C LEU A 460 9.80 31.66 -19.60
N SER A 461 10.08 32.95 -19.80
CA SER A 461 11.33 33.57 -19.32
C SER A 461 11.57 33.44 -17.81
N PRO A 462 10.56 33.42 -16.92
CA PRO A 462 10.80 33.23 -15.49
C PRO A 462 11.35 31.85 -15.12
N VAL A 463 11.04 30.81 -15.91
CA VAL A 463 11.33 29.40 -15.58
C VAL A 463 12.82 29.18 -15.39
N HIS A 464 13.66 29.78 -16.25
CA HIS A 464 15.11 29.63 -16.15
C HIS A 464 15.65 30.10 -14.78
N SER A 465 15.19 31.27 -14.32
CA SER A 465 15.61 31.83 -13.03
C SER A 465 15.19 30.98 -11.83
N TRP A 466 14.07 30.26 -11.93
CA TRP A 466 13.59 29.37 -10.88
C TRP A 466 14.37 28.05 -10.84
N LEU A 467 14.76 27.53 -12.00
CA LEU A 467 15.48 26.25 -12.08
C LEU A 467 16.98 26.41 -11.84
N ARG A 468 17.56 27.56 -12.14
CA ARG A 468 19.00 27.84 -12.03
C ARG A 468 19.31 29.17 -11.32
N PRO A 469 18.94 29.30 -10.03
CA PRO A 469 19.38 30.44 -9.23
C PRO A 469 20.89 30.36 -8.95
N GLU A 470 21.56 31.50 -8.79
CA GLU A 470 23.03 31.58 -8.64
C GLU A 470 23.57 30.83 -7.40
N ASP A 471 22.85 30.86 -6.27
CA ASP A 471 23.32 30.35 -4.98
C ASP A 471 22.72 28.98 -4.57
N LYS A 472 22.01 28.28 -5.46
CA LYS A 472 21.39 26.98 -5.14
C LYS A 472 21.62 25.97 -6.27
N PRO A 473 21.59 24.66 -5.98
CA PRO A 473 21.73 23.66 -7.02
C PRO A 473 20.61 23.78 -8.06
N SER A 474 20.96 23.53 -9.32
CA SER A 474 20.00 23.51 -10.42
C SER A 474 19.01 22.36 -10.28
N LEU A 475 17.77 22.62 -10.66
CA LEU A 475 16.70 21.62 -10.75
C LEU A 475 16.65 21.02 -12.16
N ASP A 476 16.04 19.84 -12.26
CA ASP A 476 16.07 19.03 -13.49
C ASP A 476 14.96 19.45 -14.48
N GLY A 477 13.91 20.13 -13.99
CA GLY A 477 12.91 20.71 -14.88
C GLY A 477 11.66 21.28 -14.22
N VAL A 478 10.59 21.38 -15.00
CA VAL A 478 9.34 22.06 -14.61
C VAL A 478 8.11 21.22 -14.99
N TYR A 479 7.04 21.35 -14.23
CA TYR A 479 5.76 20.68 -14.41
C TYR A 479 4.68 21.76 -14.61
N LEU A 480 4.29 21.99 -15.86
CA LEU A 480 3.44 23.09 -16.27
C LEU A 480 1.96 22.75 -16.16
N GLN A 481 1.14 23.69 -15.71
CA GLN A 481 -0.30 23.57 -15.90
C GLN A 481 -0.63 23.66 -17.39
N TYR A 482 -1.46 22.74 -17.88
CA TYR A 482 -1.94 22.71 -19.26
C TYR A 482 -2.55 24.05 -19.68
N GLN A 483 -2.23 24.45 -20.90
CA GLN A 483 -2.76 25.64 -21.57
C GLN A 483 -3.09 25.26 -23.01
N PRO A 484 -4.29 25.58 -23.54
CA PRO A 484 -4.64 25.31 -24.93
C PRO A 484 -3.61 25.87 -25.93
N GLU A 485 -3.00 27.00 -25.59
CA GLU A 485 -1.97 27.68 -26.38
C GLU A 485 -0.71 26.83 -26.57
N MET A 486 -0.43 25.86 -25.70
CA MET A 486 0.71 24.92 -25.85
C MET A 486 0.64 24.13 -27.16
N LEU A 487 -0.57 23.91 -27.68
CA LEU A 487 -0.83 23.13 -28.88
C LEU A 487 -1.06 24.01 -30.13
N GLN A 488 -0.82 25.31 -30.01
CA GLN A 488 -0.76 26.27 -31.12
C GLN A 488 0.69 26.42 -31.62
N LEU A 489 0.88 26.99 -32.81
CA LEU A 489 2.18 27.05 -33.48
C LEU A 489 3.29 27.67 -32.60
N GLU A 490 3.00 28.81 -32.00
CA GLU A 490 3.94 29.54 -31.14
C GLU A 490 4.21 28.80 -29.82
N GLY A 491 3.17 28.22 -29.22
CA GLY A 491 3.29 27.44 -27.98
C GLY A 491 4.09 26.15 -28.17
N ILE A 492 3.90 25.45 -29.29
CA ILE A 492 4.69 24.27 -29.65
C ILE A 492 6.17 24.64 -29.73
N ALA A 493 6.50 25.74 -30.42
CA ALA A 493 7.89 26.20 -30.53
C ALA A 493 8.50 26.58 -29.17
N ALA A 494 7.73 27.26 -28.31
CA ALA A 494 8.16 27.63 -26.96
C ALA A 494 8.41 26.39 -26.08
N MET A 495 7.50 25.41 -26.12
CA MET A 495 7.62 24.16 -25.38
C MET A 495 8.80 23.32 -25.87
N GLN A 496 9.01 23.22 -27.19
CA GLN A 496 10.18 22.54 -27.77
C GLN A 496 11.51 23.18 -27.38
N ALA A 497 11.55 24.52 -27.30
CA ALA A 497 12.74 25.22 -26.82
C ALA A 497 13.01 24.87 -25.36
N LEU A 498 11.98 24.88 -24.51
CA LEU A 498 12.10 24.53 -23.10
C LEU A 498 12.52 23.07 -22.90
N SER A 499 11.93 22.12 -23.64
CA SER A 499 12.19 20.68 -23.50
C SER A 499 13.58 20.25 -23.98
N LYS A 500 14.29 21.10 -24.73
CA LYS A 500 15.69 20.86 -25.10
C LYS A 500 16.65 21.10 -23.94
N GLU A 501 16.26 21.94 -22.98
CA GLU A 501 17.09 22.31 -21.83
C GLU A 501 16.68 21.61 -20.54
N TYR A 502 15.40 21.31 -20.37
CA TYR A 502 14.81 20.81 -19.12
C TYR A 502 13.86 19.65 -19.37
N LEU A 503 13.66 18.83 -18.33
CA LEU A 503 12.50 17.94 -18.29
C LEU A 503 11.22 18.78 -18.16
N VAL A 504 10.20 18.43 -18.94
CA VAL A 504 8.92 19.15 -18.92
C VAL A 504 7.80 18.17 -18.63
N GLY A 505 7.11 18.35 -17.51
CA GLY A 505 5.84 17.70 -17.23
C GLY A 505 4.67 18.62 -17.55
N VAL A 506 3.49 18.05 -17.80
CA VAL A 506 2.23 18.78 -17.94
C VAL A 506 1.16 18.14 -17.06
N TRP A 507 0.50 18.95 -16.24
CA TRP A 507 -0.66 18.56 -15.44
C TRP A 507 -1.89 19.36 -15.86
N ALA A 508 -3.07 18.75 -15.73
CA ALA A 508 -4.34 19.33 -16.16
C ALA A 508 -5.25 19.60 -14.96
N ARG A 509 -6.09 20.63 -15.04
CA ARG A 509 -7.15 20.88 -14.05
C ARG A 509 -8.43 20.19 -14.52
N HIS A 510 -9.33 19.89 -13.58
CA HIS A 510 -10.68 19.46 -13.93
C HIS A 510 -11.34 20.39 -14.97
N GLY A 511 -11.70 19.83 -16.11
CA GLY A 511 -12.31 20.53 -17.24
C GLY A 511 -11.37 20.74 -18.43
N ASP A 512 -10.07 20.61 -18.23
CA ASP A 512 -9.09 20.55 -19.31
C ASP A 512 -9.17 19.20 -20.06
N PRO A 513 -8.66 19.10 -21.29
CA PRO A 513 -8.65 17.85 -22.04
C PRO A 513 -7.78 16.79 -21.34
N ASP A 514 -8.38 15.61 -21.11
CA ASP A 514 -7.70 14.41 -20.59
C ASP A 514 -8.00 13.25 -21.54
N ASP A 515 -7.24 13.22 -22.64
CA ASP A 515 -7.38 12.26 -23.73
C ASP A 515 -6.03 11.99 -24.41
N ILE A 516 -5.93 10.83 -25.06
CA ILE A 516 -4.70 10.36 -25.69
C ILE A 516 -4.28 11.27 -26.85
N VAL A 517 -5.21 11.90 -27.58
CA VAL A 517 -4.85 12.79 -28.70
C VAL A 517 -4.10 14.00 -28.15
N THR A 518 -4.64 14.64 -27.11
CA THR A 518 -3.98 15.76 -26.42
C THR A 518 -2.63 15.33 -25.84
N ALA A 519 -2.58 14.20 -25.13
CA ALA A 519 -1.34 13.68 -24.54
C ALA A 519 -0.27 13.38 -25.60
N SER A 520 -0.63 12.67 -26.68
CA SER A 520 0.27 12.36 -27.79
C SER A 520 0.83 13.62 -28.45
N ARG A 521 0.02 14.67 -28.61
CA ARG A 521 0.47 15.94 -29.19
C ARG A 521 1.46 16.65 -28.27
N LEU A 522 1.18 16.73 -26.97
CA LEU A 522 2.15 17.27 -25.99
C LEU A 522 3.48 16.50 -26.03
N MET A 523 3.42 15.18 -26.13
CA MET A 523 4.62 14.34 -26.16
C MET A 523 5.43 14.47 -27.47
N LYS A 524 4.75 14.46 -28.62
CA LYS A 524 5.38 14.41 -29.95
C LYS A 524 5.71 15.79 -30.51
N GLU A 525 4.77 16.73 -30.39
CA GLU A 525 4.92 18.08 -30.93
C GLU A 525 5.66 18.96 -29.94
N CYS A 526 5.32 18.92 -28.65
CA CYS A 526 5.88 19.84 -27.64
C CYS A 526 7.11 19.29 -26.89
N GLY A 527 7.46 18.00 -27.05
CA GLY A 527 8.61 17.39 -26.36
C GLY A 527 8.40 17.07 -24.87
N VAL A 528 7.15 17.08 -24.39
CA VAL A 528 6.81 16.93 -22.95
C VAL A 528 7.17 15.55 -22.40
N SER A 529 8.05 15.48 -21.40
CA SER A 529 8.52 14.24 -20.78
C SER A 529 7.44 13.48 -20.00
N PHE A 530 6.51 14.18 -19.37
CA PHE A 530 5.49 13.59 -18.49
C PHE A 530 4.11 14.23 -18.68
N VAL A 531 3.04 13.45 -18.77
CA VAL A 531 1.66 13.95 -18.87
C VAL A 531 0.79 13.27 -17.81
N ASN A 532 0.25 14.03 -16.87
CA ASN A 532 -0.70 13.51 -15.87
C ASN A 532 -2.05 13.24 -16.50
N THR A 533 -2.68 12.16 -16.08
CA THR A 533 -4.03 11.78 -16.50
C THR A 533 -4.77 11.08 -15.36
N ASP A 534 -6.08 11.34 -15.25
CA ASP A 534 -7.00 10.60 -14.38
C ASP A 534 -7.52 9.32 -15.07
N LEU A 535 -7.07 9.07 -16.30
CA LEU A 535 -7.43 7.94 -17.16
C LEU A 535 -8.95 7.80 -17.30
N PRO A 536 -9.69 8.85 -17.69
CA PRO A 536 -11.14 8.77 -17.86
C PRO A 536 -11.51 7.74 -18.93
N ARG A 537 -12.72 7.18 -18.90
CA ARG A 537 -13.17 6.25 -19.96
C ARG A 537 -13.08 6.83 -21.37
N THR A 538 -13.14 8.15 -21.48
CA THR A 538 -12.99 8.90 -22.74
C THR A 538 -11.54 9.04 -23.21
N PHE A 539 -10.55 8.58 -22.44
CA PHE A 539 -9.14 8.82 -22.71
C PHE A 539 -8.70 8.28 -24.07
N ALA A 540 -9.10 7.07 -24.44
CA ALA A 540 -8.79 6.46 -25.74
C ALA A 540 -9.66 6.97 -26.91
N GLY A 541 -10.54 7.95 -26.69
CA GLY A 541 -11.56 8.36 -27.66
C GLY A 541 -12.74 7.37 -27.78
N LYS A 542 -13.75 7.72 -28.60
CA LYS A 542 -15.04 7.01 -28.71
C LYS A 542 -14.98 5.57 -29.26
N GLN A 543 -13.81 5.06 -29.63
CA GLN A 543 -13.70 3.72 -30.24
C GLN A 543 -13.77 2.56 -29.23
N LEU A 544 -13.68 2.83 -27.92
CA LEU A 544 -13.69 1.80 -26.85
C LEU A 544 -14.65 2.15 -25.68
N ALA A 545 -15.61 3.07 -25.88
CA ALA A 545 -16.50 3.58 -24.83
C ALA A 545 -17.73 2.70 -24.58
#